data_AF-A0A1A8U554-F1
#
_entry.id   AF-A0A1A8U554-F1
#
_cell.length_a   1.000
_cell.length_b   1.000
_cell.length_c   1.000
_cell.angle_alpha   90.00
_cell.angle_beta   90.00
_cell.angle_gamma   90.00
#
_symmetry.space_group_name_H-M   'P 1'
#
loop_
_entity.id
_entity.type
_entity.pdbx_description
1 polymer ?
#
loop_
_entity_poly.entity_id
_entity_poly.type
_entity_poly.pdbx_seq_one_letter_code
_entity_poly.pdbx_strand_id
1 'polypeptide(L)'
;RRLWLAAINRKEWQPSKYTRICSEHFLQGQKSDNPLSPNYVPSVFAHIKSPAKRRALGSLKKYEARQAMKKKKREESSRHEAARSLLNLSAEVSGSVFVADGEETEKEPANNDIIDNSKCDAMCQTELTSENIRSLQFECQQLRDKTFALQEKLNSDILEQASLKRLQDYTAIRCKASP
;
A
#
# COMPACT_ATOMS: atom_id res chain seq x y z
N ARG A 1 -3.36 22.66 14.32
CA ARG A 1 -4.41 23.71 14.28
C ARG A 1 -3.88 25.12 14.01
N ARG A 2 -2.83 25.61 14.69
CA ARG A 2 -2.25 26.97 14.46
C ARG A 2 -1.91 27.26 12.99
N LEU A 3 -1.28 26.32 12.30
CA LEU A 3 -0.93 26.46 10.87
C LEU A 3 -2.15 26.69 9.97
N TRP A 4 -3.28 26.05 10.29
CA TRP A 4 -4.52 26.21 9.53
C TRP A 4 -5.12 27.59 9.72
N LEU A 5 -5.12 28.10 10.97
CA LEU A 5 -5.57 29.46 11.26
C LEU A 5 -4.73 30.51 10.52
N ALA A 6 -3.40 30.34 10.56
CA ALA A 6 -2.46 31.22 9.86
C ALA A 6 -2.68 31.20 8.34
N ALA A 7 -2.99 30.03 7.77
CA ALA A 7 -3.23 29.92 6.33
C ALA A 7 -4.56 30.55 5.89
N ILE A 8 -5.61 30.45 6.71
CA ILE A 8 -6.91 31.07 6.42
C ILE A 8 -6.83 32.60 6.51
N ASN A 9 -6.02 33.12 7.44
CA ASN A 9 -5.68 34.53 7.57
C ASN A 9 -6.89 35.49 7.55
N ARG A 10 -7.96 35.15 8.29
CA ARG A 10 -9.13 36.02 8.48
C ARG A 10 -8.97 36.81 9.78
N LYS A 11 -9.16 38.13 9.72
CA LYS A 11 -9.13 39.03 10.88
C LYS A 11 -10.38 38.81 11.75
N GLU A 12 -10.21 38.92 13.08
CA GLU A 12 -11.30 38.81 14.07
C GLU A 12 -12.19 37.57 13.90
N TRP A 13 -11.62 36.47 13.42
CA TRP A 13 -12.37 35.26 13.11
C TRP A 13 -11.82 34.05 13.84
N GLN A 14 -12.72 33.26 14.43
CA GLN A 14 -12.40 31.99 15.07
C GLN A 14 -13.21 30.84 14.45
N PRO A 15 -12.58 29.68 14.21
CA PRO A 15 -13.29 28.53 13.67
C PRO A 15 -14.22 27.92 14.71
N SER A 16 -15.48 27.78 14.31
CA SER A 16 -16.51 27.02 15.05
C SER A 16 -16.43 25.53 14.72
N LYS A 17 -17.16 24.69 15.47
CA LYS A 17 -17.32 23.25 15.18
C LYS A 17 -17.87 22.96 13.78
N TYR A 18 -18.60 23.91 13.20
CA TYR A 18 -19.19 23.81 11.87
C TYR A 18 -18.34 24.45 10.77
N THR A 19 -17.19 25.02 11.11
CA THR A 19 -16.28 25.54 10.10
C THR A 19 -15.77 24.39 9.24
N ARG A 20 -15.89 24.55 7.94
CA ARG A 20 -15.41 23.61 6.92
C ARG A 20 -14.53 24.36 5.92
N ILE A 21 -13.61 23.62 5.31
CA ILE A 21 -12.72 24.09 4.23
C ILE A 21 -12.94 23.12 3.09
N CYS A 22 -13.23 23.62 1.89
CA CYS A 22 -13.35 22.77 0.71
C CYS A 22 -11.99 22.21 0.31
N SER A 23 -12.00 21.09 -0.39
CA SER A 23 -10.79 20.35 -0.73
C SER A 23 -9.91 21.09 -1.77
N GLU A 24 -10.48 22.05 -2.50
CA GLU A 24 -9.79 22.96 -3.43
C GLU A 24 -8.67 23.79 -2.78
N HIS A 25 -8.76 24.03 -1.46
CA HIS A 25 -7.74 24.78 -0.75
C HIS A 25 -6.41 24.00 -0.54
N PHE A 26 -6.35 22.75 -0.97
CA PHE A 26 -5.17 21.89 -0.94
C PHE A 26 -4.57 21.72 -2.34
N LEU A 27 -3.26 21.52 -2.45
CA LEU A 27 -2.55 21.47 -3.73
C LEU A 27 -3.01 20.30 -4.62
N GLN A 28 -3.34 19.17 -4.02
CA GLN A 28 -3.87 17.98 -4.72
C GLN A 28 -5.40 17.91 -4.68
N GLY A 29 -6.10 18.96 -4.23
CA GLY A 29 -7.55 18.91 -4.08
C GLY A 29 -8.02 17.97 -2.96
N GLN A 30 -7.13 17.54 -2.06
CA GLN A 30 -7.44 16.65 -0.94
C GLN A 30 -6.53 16.96 0.27
N LYS A 31 -7.08 16.86 1.48
CA LYS A 31 -6.35 16.96 2.75
C LYS A 31 -5.53 15.71 3.01
N SER A 32 -4.28 15.87 3.42
CA SER A 32 -3.45 14.77 3.94
C SER A 32 -3.41 14.81 5.47
N ASP A 33 -3.42 13.66 6.14
CA ASP A 33 -3.25 13.56 7.60
C ASP A 33 -1.77 13.51 8.03
N ASN A 34 -0.86 13.28 7.09
CA ASN A 34 0.58 13.23 7.38
C ASN A 34 1.13 14.66 7.59
N PRO A 35 1.69 15.01 8.76
CA PRO A 35 2.20 16.36 9.04
C PRO A 35 3.37 16.79 8.15
N LEU A 36 4.09 15.83 7.53
CA LEU A 36 5.18 16.11 6.59
C LEU A 36 4.69 16.36 5.16
N SER A 37 3.42 16.09 4.89
CA SER A 37 2.82 16.34 3.59
C SER A 37 2.55 17.83 3.40
N PRO A 38 2.88 18.41 2.24
CA PRO A 38 2.51 19.79 1.94
C PRO A 38 1.00 20.00 1.80
N ASN A 39 0.19 18.93 1.71
CA ASN A 39 -1.27 18.96 1.77
C ASN A 39 -1.85 18.81 3.17
N TYR A 40 -1.01 18.84 4.21
CA TYR A 40 -1.49 18.84 5.60
C TYR A 40 -2.16 20.17 5.99
N VAL A 41 -1.73 21.27 5.37
CA VAL A 41 -2.25 22.63 5.63
C VAL A 41 -2.82 23.18 4.34
N PRO A 42 -4.02 23.79 4.35
CA PRO A 42 -4.55 24.46 3.17
C PRO A 42 -3.59 25.58 2.76
N SER A 43 -3.17 25.61 1.50
CA SER A 43 -2.16 26.56 1.00
C SER A 43 -2.58 27.27 -0.28
N VAL A 44 -3.78 26.95 -0.78
CA VAL A 44 -4.36 27.57 -1.99
C VAL A 44 -5.43 28.55 -1.55
N PHE A 45 -5.05 29.83 -1.42
CA PHE A 45 -5.98 30.93 -1.18
C PHE A 45 -5.74 32.07 -2.16
N ALA A 46 -6.74 32.95 -2.34
CA ALA A 46 -6.64 34.12 -3.21
C ALA A 46 -5.57 35.12 -2.73
N HIS A 47 -5.41 35.28 -1.41
CA HIS A 47 -4.45 36.22 -0.82
C HIS A 47 -2.98 35.74 -0.89
N ILE A 48 -2.74 34.47 -1.23
CA ILE A 48 -1.39 33.91 -1.32
C ILE A 48 -0.78 34.25 -2.68
N LYS A 49 0.35 34.96 -2.67
CA LYS A 49 1.07 35.38 -3.89
C LYS A 49 1.59 34.19 -4.71
N SER A 50 1.72 34.38 -6.02
CA SER A 50 2.18 33.33 -6.96
C SER A 50 3.53 32.68 -6.58
N PRO A 51 4.55 33.38 -6.02
CA PRO A 51 5.80 32.73 -5.66
C PRO A 51 5.64 31.73 -4.52
N ALA A 52 4.75 32.00 -3.55
CA ALA A 52 4.47 31.08 -2.46
C ALA A 52 3.77 29.82 -2.96
N LYS A 53 2.79 29.96 -3.87
CA LYS A 53 2.13 28.83 -4.54
C LYS A 53 3.15 27.94 -5.29
N ARG A 54 4.08 28.56 -6.03
CA ARG A 54 5.14 27.83 -6.74
C ARG A 54 6.04 27.04 -5.79
N ARG A 55 6.42 27.62 -4.65
CA ARG A 55 7.20 26.92 -3.61
C ARG A 55 6.43 25.73 -3.04
N ALA A 56 5.14 25.90 -2.76
CA ALA A 56 4.29 24.83 -2.24
C ALA A 56 4.18 23.65 -3.23
N LEU A 57 4.01 23.93 -4.53
CA LEU A 57 4.05 22.92 -5.59
C LEU A 57 5.41 22.23 -5.70
N GLY A 58 6.51 22.98 -5.57
CA GLY A 58 7.85 22.40 -5.53
C GLY A 58 8.04 21.46 -4.33
N SER A 59 7.53 21.84 -3.15
CA SER A 59 7.54 20.98 -1.97
C SER A 59 6.71 19.71 -2.16
N LEU A 60 5.58 19.79 -2.87
CA LEU A 60 4.77 18.63 -3.24
C LEU A 60 5.55 17.64 -4.11
N LYS A 61 6.16 18.11 -5.20
CA LYS A 61 6.99 17.26 -6.07
C LYS A 61 8.12 16.57 -5.30
N LYS A 62 8.80 17.29 -4.41
CA LYS A 62 9.85 16.73 -3.55
C LYS A 62 9.31 15.69 -2.56
N TYR A 63 8.12 15.93 -2.02
CA TYR A 63 7.45 14.97 -1.14
C TYR A 63 7.10 13.69 -1.90
N GLU A 64 6.46 13.79 -3.06
CA GLU A 64 6.09 12.66 -3.91
C GLU A 64 7.30 11.83 -4.32
N ALA A 65 8.38 12.48 -4.78
CA ALA A 65 9.63 11.80 -5.12
C ALA A 65 10.19 10.99 -3.93
N ARG A 66 10.17 11.57 -2.72
CA ARG A 66 10.60 10.85 -1.50
C ARG A 66 9.69 9.66 -1.17
N GLN A 67 8.38 9.80 -1.33
CA GLN A 67 7.45 8.69 -1.10
C GLN A 67 7.66 7.57 -2.12
N ALA A 68 7.84 7.91 -3.40
CA ALA A 68 8.12 6.95 -4.46
C ALA A 68 9.40 6.15 -4.20
N MET A 69 10.49 6.83 -3.80
CA MET A 69 11.75 6.18 -3.45
C MET A 69 11.61 5.24 -2.25
N LYS A 70 10.88 5.67 -1.21
CA LYS A 70 10.60 4.82 -0.04
C LYS A 70 9.79 3.58 -0.43
N LYS A 71 8.80 3.73 -1.29
CA LYS A 71 7.99 2.61 -1.80
C LYS A 71 8.85 1.63 -2.60
N LYS A 72 9.63 2.13 -3.58
CA LYS A 72 10.54 1.30 -4.39
C LYS A 72 11.52 0.51 -3.51
N LYS A 73 12.13 1.16 -2.50
CA LYS A 73 13.06 0.48 -1.58
C LYS A 73 12.37 -0.64 -0.78
N ARG A 74 11.13 -0.43 -0.34
CA ARG A 74 10.36 -1.46 0.38
C ARG A 74 10.02 -2.64 -0.52
N GLU A 75 9.58 -2.37 -1.75
CA GLU A 75 9.28 -3.39 -2.75
C GLU A 75 10.52 -4.20 -3.10
N GLU A 76 11.66 -3.53 -3.29
CA GLU A 76 12.94 -4.20 -3.58
C GLU A 76 13.42 -5.06 -2.42
N SER A 77 13.32 -4.57 -1.18
CA SER A 77 13.62 -5.35 0.02
C SER A 77 12.73 -6.58 0.11
N SER A 78 11.42 -6.42 -0.08
CA SER A 78 10.46 -7.53 -0.05
C SER A 78 10.73 -8.54 -1.16
N ARG A 79 11.08 -8.08 -2.36
CA ARG A 79 11.48 -8.95 -3.47
C ARG A 79 12.77 -9.72 -3.16
N HIS A 80 13.77 -9.06 -2.58
CA HIS A 80 15.00 -9.71 -2.16
C HIS A 80 14.75 -10.76 -1.09
N GLU A 81 13.91 -10.45 -0.11
CA GLU A 81 13.52 -11.37 0.95
C GLU A 81 12.78 -12.59 0.38
N ALA A 82 11.80 -12.37 -0.51
CA ALA A 82 11.10 -13.47 -1.18
C ALA A 82 12.06 -14.35 -2.01
N ALA A 83 12.99 -13.74 -2.75
CA ALA A 83 13.99 -14.48 -3.51
C ALA A 83 14.90 -15.32 -2.59
N ARG A 84 15.34 -14.77 -1.45
CA ARG A 84 16.12 -15.50 -0.45
C ARG A 84 15.35 -16.69 0.11
N SER A 85 14.07 -16.52 0.44
CA SER A 85 13.23 -17.62 0.93
C SER A 85 13.07 -18.75 -0.10
N LEU A 86 12.89 -18.40 -1.38
CA LEU A 86 12.80 -19.40 -2.45
C LEU A 86 14.10 -20.19 -2.64
N LEU A 87 15.25 -19.52 -2.55
CA LEU A 87 16.55 -20.19 -2.63
C LEU A 87 16.77 -21.14 -1.45
N ASN A 88 16.35 -20.75 -0.24
CA ASN A 88 16.45 -21.62 0.95
C ASN A 88 15.61 -22.89 0.80
N LEU A 89 14.35 -22.76 0.36
CA LEU A 89 13.47 -23.92 0.11
C LEU A 89 14.04 -24.86 -0.95
N SER A 90 14.66 -24.31 -2.00
CA SER A 90 15.32 -25.13 -3.03
C SER A 90 16.51 -25.91 -2.47
N ALA A 91 17.27 -25.34 -1.53
CA ALA A 91 18.41 -26.01 -0.91
C ALA A 91 17.96 -27.15 0.03
N GLU A 92 16.86 -26.96 0.76
CA GLU A 92 16.27 -28.00 1.61
C GLU A 92 15.73 -29.18 0.80
N VAL A 93 15.16 -28.93 -0.39
CA VAL A 93 14.71 -29.97 -1.33
C VAL A 93 15.87 -30.81 -1.88
N SER A 94 17.02 -30.21 -2.14
CA SER A 94 18.23 -30.94 -2.54
C SER A 94 18.95 -31.64 -1.39
N GLY A 95 18.66 -31.28 -0.13
CA GLY A 95 19.26 -31.88 1.07
C GLY A 95 18.60 -33.17 1.57
N SER A 96 17.50 -33.63 0.95
CA SER A 96 16.71 -34.78 1.42
C SER A 96 16.80 -36.03 0.53
N VAL A 97 17.90 -36.24 -0.20
CA VAL A 97 18.25 -37.55 -0.79
C VAL A 97 19.63 -37.97 -0.29
N PHE A 98 19.67 -39.04 0.51
CA PHE A 98 20.84 -39.64 1.15
C PHE A 98 21.32 -40.89 0.38
N VAL A 99 22.63 -40.94 0.01
CA VAL A 99 23.59 -42.09 -0.18
C VAL A 99 23.22 -43.21 -1.18
N ALA A 100 24.04 -43.84 -2.04
CA ALA A 100 25.48 -44.00 -2.35
C ALA A 100 25.63 -44.00 -3.90
N ASP A 101 26.74 -43.80 -4.59
CA ASP A 101 28.06 -44.47 -4.54
C ASP A 101 29.09 -43.57 -5.28
N GLY A 102 30.37 -43.71 -4.94
CA GLY A 102 31.41 -42.77 -5.29
C GLY A 102 31.91 -42.80 -6.74
N GLU A 103 32.53 -41.68 -7.14
CA GLU A 103 33.76 -41.70 -7.94
C GLU A 103 34.52 -40.38 -7.72
N GLU A 104 35.82 -40.52 -7.51
CA GLU A 104 36.78 -39.45 -7.24
C GLU A 104 37.04 -38.61 -8.49
N THR A 105 37.05 -37.28 -8.37
CA THR A 105 37.98 -36.46 -9.17
C THR A 105 38.35 -35.17 -8.45
N GLU A 106 39.56 -35.23 -7.89
CA GLU A 106 40.59 -34.21 -7.70
C GLU A 106 40.22 -32.72 -7.42
N LYS A 107 40.77 -32.25 -6.31
CA LYS A 107 40.88 -30.85 -5.89
C LYS A 107 41.94 -30.14 -6.72
N GLU A 108 41.78 -28.84 -6.94
CA GLU A 108 42.84 -27.85 -6.66
C GLU A 108 42.22 -26.47 -6.30
N PRO A 109 42.81 -25.70 -5.37
CA PRO A 109 42.20 -24.52 -4.76
C PRO A 109 42.87 -23.20 -5.20
N ALA A 110 42.11 -22.12 -5.39
CA ALA A 110 42.66 -20.77 -5.24
C ALA A 110 41.57 -19.70 -5.08
N ASN A 111 41.73 -18.93 -4.01
CA ASN A 111 41.22 -17.57 -3.76
C ASN A 111 39.72 -17.39 -3.63
N ASN A 112 39.27 -17.33 -2.37
CA ASN A 112 38.33 -16.27 -1.99
C ASN A 112 38.71 -15.72 -0.62
N ASP A 113 39.02 -14.43 -0.62
CA ASP A 113 39.48 -13.67 0.51
C ASP A 113 38.55 -13.79 1.71
N ILE A 114 39.18 -14.02 2.85
CA ILE A 114 38.58 -13.89 4.18
C ILE A 114 38.24 -12.41 4.36
N ILE A 115 37.00 -12.02 4.08
CA ILE A 115 36.43 -10.80 4.63
C ILE A 115 35.96 -11.14 6.03
N ASP A 116 36.82 -10.84 7.00
CA ASP A 116 36.48 -10.68 8.40
C ASP A 116 35.39 -9.59 8.53
N ASN A 117 34.14 -10.03 8.66
CA ASN A 117 33.07 -9.19 9.15
C ASN A 117 32.67 -9.66 10.55
N SER A 118 33.66 -9.68 11.45
CA SER A 118 33.42 -9.58 12.86
C SER A 118 32.58 -8.34 13.17
N LYS A 119 31.39 -8.61 13.74
CA LYS A 119 30.53 -7.71 14.53
C LYS A 119 29.51 -6.86 13.77
N CYS A 120 28.36 -7.48 13.51
CA CYS A 120 27.09 -6.92 13.98
C CYS A 120 26.06 -8.02 14.27
N ASP A 121 26.24 -8.75 15.38
CA ASP A 121 25.11 -9.42 16.05
C ASP A 121 24.23 -8.35 16.72
N ALA A 122 23.56 -7.55 15.89
CA ALA A 122 22.30 -6.96 16.29
C ALA A 122 21.27 -8.08 16.09
N MET A 123 21.10 -8.91 17.12
CA MET A 123 19.98 -9.83 17.19
C MET A 123 18.70 -9.00 17.08
N CYS A 124 18.12 -8.93 15.88
CA CYS A 124 16.74 -8.52 15.69
C CYS A 124 15.85 -9.67 16.18
N GLN A 125 15.81 -9.92 17.49
CA GLN A 125 14.73 -10.67 18.08
C GLN A 125 13.50 -9.74 18.12
N THR A 126 12.67 -9.82 17.08
CA THR A 126 11.23 -9.68 17.33
C THR A 126 10.76 -11.08 17.71
N GLU A 127 10.55 -11.31 19.00
CA GLU A 127 9.96 -12.56 19.49
C GLU A 127 8.53 -12.68 18.94
N LEU A 128 8.40 -13.23 17.73
CA LEU A 128 7.12 -13.60 17.16
C LEU A 128 6.75 -14.93 17.81
N THR A 129 5.88 -14.87 18.82
CA THR A 129 5.44 -16.07 19.51
C THR A 129 4.56 -16.92 18.60
N SER A 130 4.49 -18.23 18.85
CA SER A 130 3.60 -19.14 18.12
C SER A 130 2.12 -18.71 18.20
N GLU A 131 1.74 -18.01 19.27
CA GLU A 131 0.41 -17.42 19.44
C GLU A 131 0.16 -16.25 18.48
N ASN A 132 1.15 -15.40 18.24
CA ASN A 132 1.03 -14.31 17.26
C ASN A 132 0.83 -14.85 15.84
N ILE A 133 1.53 -15.94 15.49
CA ILE A 133 1.39 -16.60 14.19
C ILE A 133 -0.02 -17.19 14.04
N ARG A 134 -0.51 -17.90 15.06
CA ARG A 134 -1.87 -18.48 15.05
C ARG A 134 -2.95 -17.41 14.96
N SER A 135 -2.81 -16.32 15.71
CA SER A 135 -3.74 -15.20 15.67
C SER A 135 -3.80 -14.56 14.28
N LEU A 136 -2.64 -14.33 13.67
CA LEU A 136 -2.58 -13.73 12.34
C LEU A 136 -3.14 -14.69 11.26
N GLN A 137 -2.85 -15.98 11.36
CA GLN A 137 -3.43 -17.00 10.48
C GLN A 137 -4.96 -17.03 10.58
N PHE A 138 -5.49 -16.96 11.80
CA PHE A 138 -6.94 -16.92 12.02
C PHE A 138 -7.58 -15.65 11.45
N GLU A 139 -6.95 -14.49 11.62
CA GLU A 139 -7.41 -13.24 11.02
C GLU A 139 -7.38 -13.30 9.49
N CYS A 140 -6.30 -13.82 8.90
CA CYS A 140 -6.20 -14.02 7.46
C CYS A 140 -7.30 -14.95 6.93
N GLN A 141 -7.63 -16.01 7.66
CA GLN A 141 -8.72 -16.91 7.27
C GLN A 141 -10.06 -16.19 7.31
N GLN A 142 -10.38 -15.48 8.39
CA GLN A 142 -11.62 -14.71 8.49
C GLN A 142 -11.76 -13.66 7.40
N LEU A 143 -10.66 -12.99 7.01
CA LEU A 143 -10.68 -12.01 5.92
C LEU A 143 -10.98 -12.67 4.58
N ARG A 144 -10.41 -13.86 4.33
CA ARG A 144 -10.72 -14.64 3.12
C ARG A 144 -12.20 -15.05 3.07
N ASP A 145 -12.74 -15.54 4.19
CA ASP A 145 -14.14 -15.95 4.27
C ASP A 145 -15.09 -14.76 4.03
N LYS A 146 -14.80 -13.60 4.64
CA LYS A 146 -15.55 -12.35 4.40
C LYS A 146 -15.47 -11.91 2.94
N THR A 147 -14.29 -12.02 2.32
CA THR A 147 -14.09 -11.66 0.91
C THR A 147 -14.92 -12.57 0.00
N PHE A 148 -14.91 -13.86 0.26
CA PHE A 148 -15.72 -14.83 -0.47
C PHE A 148 -17.22 -14.53 -0.34
N ALA A 149 -17.71 -14.29 0.89
CA ALA A 149 -19.12 -13.96 1.14
C ALA A 149 -19.55 -12.66 0.45
N LEU A 150 -18.68 -11.64 0.42
CA LEU A 150 -18.96 -10.40 -0.30
C LEU A 150 -18.97 -10.59 -1.82
N GLN A 151 -18.07 -11.42 -2.34
CA GLN A 151 -18.03 -11.74 -3.76
C GLN A 151 -19.29 -12.51 -4.19
N GLU A 152 -19.78 -13.44 -3.36
CA GLU A 152 -21.04 -14.15 -3.60
C GLU A 152 -22.24 -13.19 -3.63
N LYS A 153 -22.33 -12.27 -2.66
CA LYS A 153 -23.38 -11.24 -2.65
C LYS A 153 -23.34 -10.36 -3.89
N LEU A 154 -22.16 -9.88 -4.28
CA LEU A 154 -22.00 -9.06 -5.48
C LEU A 154 -22.43 -9.83 -6.74
N ASN A 155 -22.08 -11.11 -6.85
CA ASN A 155 -22.51 -11.94 -7.96
C ASN A 155 -24.04 -12.11 -7.99
N SER A 156 -24.67 -12.29 -6.82
CA SER A 156 -26.14 -12.36 -6.74
C SER A 156 -26.80 -11.05 -7.16
N ASP A 157 -26.28 -9.91 -6.69
CA ASP A 157 -26.81 -8.59 -7.04
C ASP A 157 -26.66 -8.31 -8.55
N ILE A 158 -25.55 -8.75 -9.16
CA ILE A 158 -25.34 -8.65 -10.61
C ILE A 158 -26.36 -9.51 -11.37
N LEU A 159 -26.62 -10.73 -10.92
CA LEU A 159 -27.61 -11.63 -11.53
C LEU A 159 -29.03 -11.04 -11.44
N GLU A 160 -29.37 -10.41 -10.32
CA GLU A 160 -30.65 -9.76 -10.10
C GLU A 160 -30.81 -8.47 -10.94
N GLN A 161 -29.78 -7.64 -11.03
CA GLN A 161 -29.80 -6.48 -11.93
C GLN A 161 -29.92 -6.89 -13.40
N ALA A 162 -29.27 -7.99 -13.81
CA ALA A 162 -29.37 -8.52 -15.17
C ALA A 162 -30.77 -9.07 -15.48
N SER A 163 -31.43 -9.71 -14.50
CA SER A 163 -32.81 -10.20 -14.68
C SER A 163 -33.81 -9.05 -14.80
N LEU A 164 -33.67 -8.00 -13.99
CA LEU A 164 -34.50 -6.79 -14.06
C LEU A 164 -34.36 -6.07 -15.40
N LYS A 165 -33.13 -5.93 -15.92
CA LYS A 165 -32.89 -5.36 -17.26
C LYS A 165 -33.56 -6.17 -18.36
N ARG A 166 -33.42 -7.50 -18.33
CA ARG A 166 -34.10 -8.38 -19.30
C ARG A 166 -35.62 -8.23 -19.27
N LEU A 167 -36.19 -8.05 -18.08
CA LEU A 167 -37.63 -7.83 -17.92
C LEU A 167 -38.06 -6.48 -18.51
N GLN A 168 -37.29 -5.42 -18.24
CA GLN A 168 -37.53 -4.08 -18.79
C GLN A 168 -37.45 -4.09 -20.33
N ASP A 169 -36.45 -4.73 -20.90
CA ASP A 169 -36.29 -4.87 -22.35
C ASP A 169 -37.47 -5.61 -22.97
N TYR A 170 -37.92 -6.72 -22.36
CA TYR A 170 -39.09 -7.46 -22.81
C TYR A 170 -40.38 -6.63 -22.75
N THR A 171 -40.59 -5.86 -21.68
CA THR A 171 -41.75 -4.96 -21.57
C THR A 171 -41.72 -3.84 -22.61
N ALA A 172 -40.55 -3.26 -22.88
CA ALA A 172 -40.38 -2.22 -23.89
C ALA A 172 -40.66 -2.72 -25.31
N ILE A 173 -40.26 -3.96 -25.63
CA ILE A 173 -40.58 -4.61 -26.90
C ILE A 173 -42.09 -4.86 -27.01
N ARG A 174 -42.72 -5.38 -25.96
CA ARG A 174 -44.16 -5.67 -25.93
C ARG A 174 -45.02 -4.40 -26.09
N CYS A 175 -44.64 -3.30 -25.45
CA CYS A 175 -45.34 -2.01 -25.60
C CYS A 175 -45.20 -1.41 -27.00
N LYS A 176 -44.13 -1.72 -27.75
CA LYS A 176 -43.94 -1.27 -29.14
C LYS A 176 -44.66 -2.12 -30.18
N ALA A 177 -45.11 -3.32 -29.81
CA ALA A 177 -45.77 -4.28 -30.71
C ALA A 177 -47.31 -4.26 -30.60
N SER A 178 -47.88 -3.40 -29.74
CA SER A 178 -49.33 -3.23 -29.60
C SER A 178 -49.79 -2.04 -30.47
N PRO A 179 -50.63 -2.24 -31.51
CA PRO A 179 -51.16 -1.17 -32.37
C PRO A 179 -52.09 -0.21 -31.65
#